data_AF-A0AAW0GPU8-F1
#
_entry.id   AF-A0AAW0GPU8-F1
#
_cell.length_a   1.000
_cell.length_b   1.000
_cell.length_c   1.000
_cell.angle_alpha   90.00
_cell.angle_beta   90.00
_cell.angle_gamma   90.00
#
_symmetry.space_group_name_H-M   'P 1'
#
loop_
_entity.id
_entity.type
_entity.pdbx_description
1 polymer ?
#
loop_
_entity_poly.entity_id
_entity_poly.type
_entity_poly.pdbx_seq_one_letter_code
_entity_poly.pdbx_strand_id
1 'polypeptide(L)'
;MPSTSNHEGRVLQVLITGFGAFRNYEDNPSWLAVRGLHGARLDLSTTPEFNPGPESSNPVSTSGAAVAHIQCIQVPVHYGSILDIVPRLHGSKKPYSPHAEKWFDERCDDTGLAGEEGKHYPNGYRIEHPEDGFDVIIHVGVGKTGALRVETLGHKVGYKHEDAREDLAPEVIQANIAADSDTNGKGLSDDYSQIEYDPSVANEELFKDGKLRGFGEGYEAFHLEERTTVNVPDIVERLKQQGMGGNVCQSENAGRYLCDFIFYCSLCEAKRRSKQGVKKASVLFLHVPPIDKDLSTESCTSAIRCIAWYLATAQTS
;
A
#
# COMPACT_ATOMS: atom_id res chain seq x y z
N MET A 1 4.72 -20.96 -43.96
CA MET A 1 3.96 -21.25 -42.72
C MET A 1 3.86 -19.95 -41.97
N PRO A 2 2.67 -19.41 -41.67
CA PRO A 2 2.57 -18.27 -40.78
C PRO A 2 2.85 -18.74 -39.35
N SER A 3 3.79 -18.06 -38.69
CA SER A 3 4.07 -18.26 -37.27
C SER A 3 2.84 -17.87 -36.46
N THR A 4 2.21 -18.85 -35.82
CA THR A 4 1.21 -18.63 -34.78
C THR A 4 1.92 -18.01 -33.57
N SER A 5 1.93 -16.68 -33.49
CA SER A 5 2.19 -16.00 -32.22
C SER A 5 1.04 -16.35 -31.30
N ASN A 6 1.25 -17.30 -30.38
CA ASN A 6 0.39 -17.48 -29.22
C ASN A 6 0.40 -16.14 -28.47
N HIS A 7 -0.64 -15.33 -28.64
CA HIS A 7 -0.91 -14.23 -27.74
C HIS A 7 -1.44 -14.83 -26.44
N GLU A 8 -0.54 -15.37 -25.60
CA GLU A 8 -0.85 -15.56 -24.19
C GLU A 8 -1.19 -14.19 -23.61
N GLY A 9 -2.38 -14.07 -23.01
CA GLY A 9 -2.84 -12.81 -22.43
C GLY A 9 -1.85 -12.31 -21.38
N ARG A 10 -1.54 -11.02 -21.39
CA ARG A 10 -0.62 -10.38 -20.43
C ARG A 10 -1.14 -10.62 -19.00
N VAL A 11 -0.28 -11.12 -18.11
CA VAL A 11 -0.60 -11.28 -16.69
C VAL A 11 -0.07 -10.07 -15.90
N LEU A 12 -0.97 -9.31 -15.30
CA LEU A 12 -0.68 -8.16 -14.45
C LEU A 12 -0.52 -8.65 -13.01
N GLN A 13 0.55 -8.25 -12.33
CA GLN A 13 0.87 -8.72 -10.99
C GLN A 13 0.41 -7.69 -9.96
N VAL A 14 -0.54 -8.10 -9.11
CA VAL A 14 -1.13 -7.27 -8.06
C VAL A 14 -0.70 -7.82 -6.70
N LEU A 15 -0.02 -6.99 -5.91
CA LEU A 15 0.26 -7.28 -4.51
C LEU A 15 -0.76 -6.57 -3.60
N ILE A 16 -1.30 -7.28 -2.62
CA ILE A 16 -2.14 -6.70 -1.57
C ILE A 16 -1.55 -7.02 -0.20
N THR A 17 -1.33 -6.01 0.65
CA THR A 17 -0.86 -6.23 2.02
C THR A 17 -1.97 -6.01 3.03
N GLY A 18 -2.04 -6.84 4.07
CA GLY A 18 -2.78 -6.58 5.30
C GLY A 18 -1.85 -6.59 6.51
N PHE A 19 -2.24 -5.99 7.63
CA PHE A 19 -1.40 -5.94 8.82
C PHE A 19 -1.56 -7.17 9.75
N GLY A 20 -0.50 -7.46 10.49
CA GLY A 20 -0.45 -8.39 11.62
C GLY A 20 -1.32 -7.98 12.81
N ALA A 21 -1.36 -8.85 13.81
CA ALA A 21 -2.01 -8.55 15.10
C ALA A 21 -1.41 -7.29 15.75
N PHE A 22 -2.24 -6.45 16.35
CA PHE A 22 -1.78 -5.26 17.07
C PHE A 22 -2.79 -4.72 18.06
N ARG A 23 -2.31 -4.29 19.24
CA ARG A 23 -3.13 -3.84 20.38
C ARG A 23 -4.24 -4.85 20.68
N ASN A 24 -5.49 -4.42 20.50
CA ASN A 24 -6.71 -5.13 20.77
C ASN A 24 -7.26 -5.87 19.54
N TYR A 25 -6.48 -5.97 18.45
CA TYR A 25 -6.80 -6.77 17.28
C TYR A 25 -5.88 -8.00 17.23
N GLU A 26 -6.33 -9.11 17.80
CA GLU A 26 -5.71 -10.42 17.57
C GLU A 26 -5.89 -10.80 16.10
N ASP A 27 -7.14 -10.76 15.61
CA ASP A 27 -7.46 -10.83 14.19
C ASP A 27 -7.53 -9.42 13.60
N ASN A 28 -6.53 -9.02 12.83
CA ASN A 28 -6.52 -7.70 12.20
C ASN A 28 -7.54 -7.63 11.04
N PRO A 29 -8.51 -6.70 11.07
CA PRO A 29 -9.54 -6.58 10.02
C PRO A 29 -8.96 -6.42 8.62
N SER A 30 -7.81 -5.76 8.49
CA SER A 30 -7.14 -5.59 7.20
C SER A 30 -6.62 -6.90 6.62
N TRP A 31 -6.08 -7.81 7.44
CA TRP A 31 -5.63 -9.12 6.99
C TRP A 31 -6.81 -10.03 6.66
N LEU A 32 -7.84 -10.04 7.51
CA LEU A 32 -9.06 -10.82 7.25
C LEU A 32 -9.71 -10.45 5.91
N ALA A 33 -9.73 -9.17 5.56
CA ALA A 33 -10.34 -8.68 4.32
C ALA A 33 -9.54 -9.00 3.05
N VAL A 34 -8.27 -9.42 3.15
CA VAL A 34 -7.41 -9.63 1.97
C VAL A 34 -6.89 -11.05 1.84
N ARG A 35 -6.72 -11.81 2.93
CA ARG A 35 -6.05 -13.13 2.89
C ARG A 35 -6.70 -14.11 1.93
N GLY A 36 -8.04 -14.07 1.82
CA GLY A 36 -8.80 -14.92 0.90
C GLY A 36 -8.65 -14.58 -0.59
N LEU A 37 -8.01 -13.46 -0.92
CA LEU A 37 -7.72 -13.06 -2.30
C LEU A 37 -6.38 -13.59 -2.81
N HIS A 38 -5.53 -14.18 -1.95
CA HIS A 38 -4.25 -14.72 -2.37
C HIS A 38 -4.44 -15.84 -3.41
N GLY A 39 -3.78 -15.70 -4.57
CA GLY A 39 -3.90 -16.62 -5.70
C GLY A 39 -5.10 -16.37 -6.62
N ALA A 40 -5.95 -15.37 -6.32
CA ALA A 40 -7.08 -15.03 -7.17
C ALA A 40 -6.60 -14.51 -8.54
N ARG A 41 -7.33 -14.91 -9.59
CA ARG A 41 -7.13 -14.43 -10.97
C ARG A 41 -8.37 -13.69 -11.43
N LEU A 42 -8.19 -12.45 -11.86
CA LEU A 42 -9.27 -11.59 -12.35
C LEU A 42 -9.18 -11.45 -13.87
N ASP A 43 -10.27 -11.77 -14.57
CA ASP A 43 -10.39 -11.49 -16.00
C ASP A 43 -10.60 -9.97 -16.21
N LEU A 44 -9.68 -9.31 -16.92
CA LEU A 44 -9.72 -7.87 -17.13
C LEU A 44 -10.69 -7.44 -18.25
N SER A 45 -11.32 -8.38 -18.94
CA SER A 45 -12.38 -8.09 -19.92
C SER A 45 -13.76 -7.88 -19.28
N THR A 46 -13.96 -8.33 -18.04
CA THR A 46 -15.25 -8.30 -17.35
C THR A 46 -15.12 -7.64 -15.99
N THR A 47 -15.83 -6.52 -15.78
CA THR A 47 -15.87 -5.84 -14.48
C THR A 47 -16.45 -6.76 -13.41
N PRO A 48 -15.79 -6.96 -12.25
CA PRO A 48 -16.31 -7.79 -11.18
C PRO A 48 -17.52 -7.13 -10.51
N GLU A 49 -18.52 -7.95 -10.17
CA GLU A 49 -19.65 -7.52 -9.36
C GLU A 49 -19.25 -7.32 -7.89
N PHE A 50 -19.88 -6.34 -7.25
CA PHE A 50 -19.75 -6.11 -5.81
C PHE A 50 -20.72 -7.02 -5.05
N ASN A 51 -20.23 -7.73 -4.03
CA ASN A 51 -20.97 -8.75 -3.26
C ASN A 51 -21.72 -9.74 -4.17
N PRO A 52 -20.97 -10.49 -4.99
CA PRO A 52 -21.57 -11.32 -6.02
C PRO A 52 -22.30 -12.48 -5.31
N GLY A 53 -23.53 -12.79 -5.75
CA GLY A 53 -24.37 -13.80 -5.08
C GLY A 53 -23.76 -15.22 -5.12
N PRO A 54 -24.23 -16.18 -4.32
CA PRO A 54 -23.67 -17.54 -4.31
C PRO A 54 -23.75 -18.28 -5.66
N GLU A 55 -24.63 -17.85 -6.58
CA GLU A 55 -24.74 -18.40 -7.94
C GLU A 55 -23.89 -17.66 -8.99
N SER A 56 -23.18 -16.60 -8.61
CA SER A 56 -22.29 -15.88 -9.50
C SER A 56 -21.00 -16.66 -9.71
N SER A 57 -21.01 -17.58 -10.68
CA SER A 57 -19.76 -18.15 -11.17
C SER A 57 -18.93 -17.01 -11.78
N ASN A 58 -17.75 -16.71 -11.22
CA ASN A 58 -16.78 -15.88 -11.92
C ASN A 58 -16.57 -16.51 -13.32
N PRO A 59 -16.77 -15.78 -14.41
CA PRO A 59 -16.61 -16.36 -15.75
C PRO A 59 -15.20 -16.93 -15.88
N VAL A 60 -15.12 -18.22 -16.18
CA VAL A 60 -13.85 -18.87 -16.53
C VAL A 60 -13.37 -18.24 -17.84
N SER A 61 -12.20 -17.63 -17.82
CA SER A 61 -11.63 -16.95 -18.98
C SER A 61 -11.44 -17.93 -20.13
N THR A 62 -12.21 -17.77 -21.20
CA THR A 62 -12.10 -18.56 -22.44
C THR A 62 -11.40 -17.79 -23.56
N SER A 63 -10.79 -16.64 -23.26
CA SER A 63 -10.17 -15.77 -24.26
C SER A 63 -8.76 -15.36 -23.84
N GLY A 64 -7.88 -15.07 -24.80
CA GLY A 64 -6.53 -14.53 -24.55
C GLY A 64 -6.49 -13.11 -23.97
N ALA A 65 -7.50 -12.74 -23.17
CA ALA A 65 -7.61 -11.46 -22.47
C ALA A 65 -6.53 -11.35 -21.38
N ALA A 66 -6.17 -10.11 -21.03
CA ALA A 66 -5.28 -9.85 -19.93
C ALA A 66 -5.92 -10.28 -18.60
N VAL A 67 -5.11 -10.79 -17.68
CA VAL A 67 -5.54 -11.28 -16.37
C VAL A 67 -4.75 -10.57 -15.29
N ALA A 68 -5.37 -10.18 -14.18
CA ALA A 68 -4.66 -9.79 -12.97
C ALA A 68 -4.50 -10.98 -12.04
N HIS A 69 -3.27 -11.25 -11.59
CA HIS A 69 -2.95 -12.23 -10.57
C HIS A 69 -2.72 -11.53 -9.24
N ILE A 70 -3.55 -11.86 -8.24
CA ILE A 70 -3.47 -11.28 -6.90
C ILE A 70 -2.61 -12.16 -6.01
N GLN A 71 -1.64 -11.56 -5.35
CA GLN A 71 -0.89 -12.17 -4.26
C GLN A 71 -1.05 -11.31 -3.01
N CYS A 72 -1.31 -11.95 -1.88
CA CYS A 72 -1.41 -11.26 -0.60
C CYS A 72 -0.25 -11.62 0.33
N ILE A 73 0.20 -10.66 1.13
CA ILE A 73 1.11 -10.88 2.26
C ILE A 73 0.58 -10.18 3.51
N GLN A 74 0.90 -10.75 4.67
CA GLN A 74 0.70 -10.09 5.95
C GLN A 74 2.00 -9.39 6.34
N VAL A 75 1.90 -8.12 6.76
CA VAL A 75 3.05 -7.33 7.22
C VAL A 75 2.92 -7.06 8.73
N PRO A 76 3.99 -7.20 9.51
CA PRO A 76 3.94 -6.90 10.94
C PRO A 76 3.71 -5.40 11.17
N VAL A 77 3.04 -5.05 12.27
CA VAL A 77 2.89 -3.65 12.70
C VAL A 77 4.19 -3.23 13.38
N HIS A 78 5.22 -2.96 12.58
CA HIS A 78 6.57 -2.63 13.05
C HIS A 78 7.32 -1.74 12.07
N TYR A 79 7.87 -0.62 12.54
CA TYR A 79 8.50 0.40 11.68
C TYR A 79 9.70 -0.16 10.92
N GLY A 80 10.59 -0.88 11.62
CA GLY A 80 11.79 -1.48 11.02
C GLY A 80 11.45 -2.49 9.93
N SER A 81 10.39 -3.29 10.12
CA SER A 81 9.95 -4.27 9.14
C SER A 81 9.42 -3.61 7.88
N ILE A 82 8.69 -2.50 8.01
CA ILE A 82 8.19 -1.75 6.84
C ILE A 82 9.36 -1.15 6.04
N LEU A 83 10.38 -0.61 6.73
CA LEU A 83 11.60 -0.10 6.11
C LEU A 83 12.44 -1.19 5.41
N ASP A 84 12.34 -2.47 5.82
CA ASP A 84 12.97 -3.60 5.12
C ASP A 84 12.10 -4.13 3.97
N ILE A 85 10.81 -4.38 4.22
CA ILE A 85 9.91 -5.08 3.29
C ILE A 85 9.58 -4.19 2.09
N VAL A 86 9.14 -2.95 2.31
CA VAL A 86 8.57 -2.12 1.24
C VAL A 86 9.55 -1.82 0.10
N PRO A 87 10.82 -1.43 0.35
CA PRO A 87 11.80 -1.29 -0.73
C PRO A 87 11.92 -2.55 -1.58
N ARG A 88 11.81 -3.74 -0.96
CA ARG A 88 11.91 -5.02 -1.65
C ARG A 88 10.63 -5.37 -2.41
N LEU A 89 9.45 -4.96 -1.94
CA LEU A 89 8.20 -5.07 -2.71
C LEU A 89 8.33 -4.33 -4.05
N HIS A 90 9.04 -3.19 -4.05
CA HIS A 90 9.32 -2.39 -5.25
C HIS A 90 10.57 -2.84 -6.01
N GLY A 91 11.15 -4.00 -5.68
CA GLY A 91 12.26 -4.61 -6.41
C GLY A 91 13.66 -4.15 -5.98
N SER A 92 13.82 -3.45 -4.85
CA SER A 92 15.14 -3.20 -4.27
C SER A 92 15.72 -4.48 -3.66
N LYS A 93 17.04 -4.69 -3.83
CA LYS A 93 17.74 -5.84 -3.23
C LYS A 93 18.04 -5.67 -1.73
N LYS A 94 18.00 -4.41 -1.24
CA LYS A 94 18.29 -4.04 0.14
C LYS A 94 17.47 -2.81 0.56
N PRO A 95 17.23 -2.59 1.86
CA PRO A 95 16.64 -1.36 2.34
C PRO A 95 17.56 -0.15 2.12
N TYR A 96 16.95 1.04 2.14
CA TYR A 96 17.67 2.32 2.05
C TYR A 96 17.89 2.97 3.42
N SER A 97 17.01 2.71 4.39
CA SER A 97 17.15 3.25 5.74
C SER A 97 18.04 2.33 6.60
N PRO A 98 18.96 2.87 7.41
CA PRO A 98 19.71 2.09 8.39
C PRO A 98 18.84 1.56 9.53
N HIS A 99 17.62 2.09 9.68
CA HIS A 99 16.63 1.64 10.67
C HIS A 99 15.78 0.47 10.16
N ALA A 100 16.05 -0.04 8.96
CA ALA A 100 15.40 -1.24 8.48
C ALA A 100 15.83 -2.45 9.31
N GLU A 101 14.85 -3.13 9.88
CA GLU A 101 15.05 -4.28 10.75
C GLU A 101 14.11 -5.40 10.33
N LYS A 102 14.67 -6.61 10.21
CA LYS A 102 13.87 -7.80 10.02
C LYS A 102 13.31 -8.23 11.36
N TRP A 103 12.00 -8.45 11.39
CA TRP A 103 11.33 -9.03 12.53
C TRP A 103 10.24 -10.00 12.07
N PHE A 104 10.22 -11.17 12.70
CA PHE A 104 9.19 -12.19 12.53
C PHE A 104 8.24 -12.08 13.73
N ASP A 105 6.99 -11.69 13.48
CA ASP A 105 5.97 -11.59 14.50
C ASP A 105 5.20 -12.91 14.57
N GLU A 106 5.49 -13.71 15.60
CA GLU A 106 4.87 -15.03 15.82
C GLU A 106 3.34 -14.99 16.01
N ARG A 107 2.76 -13.80 16.23
CA ARG A 107 1.31 -13.61 16.30
C ARG A 107 0.66 -13.51 14.92
N CYS A 108 1.45 -13.37 13.86
CA CYS A 108 0.95 -13.35 12.49
C CYS A 108 0.57 -14.76 12.02
N ASP A 109 -0.16 -14.80 10.90
CA ASP A 109 -0.69 -15.99 10.26
C ASP A 109 0.42 -16.96 9.80
N ASP A 110 0.22 -18.26 10.03
CA ASP A 110 1.22 -19.32 9.81
C ASP A 110 1.16 -19.95 8.40
N THR A 111 0.37 -19.40 7.47
CA THR A 111 0.25 -19.92 6.09
C THR A 111 1.51 -19.72 5.23
N GLY A 112 2.53 -19.03 5.77
CA GLY A 112 3.74 -18.61 5.06
C GLY A 112 3.58 -17.27 4.33
N LEU A 113 2.44 -16.59 4.48
CA LEU A 113 2.21 -15.26 3.89
C LEU A 113 2.65 -14.11 4.80
N ALA A 114 3.06 -14.41 6.05
CA ALA A 114 3.50 -13.42 7.03
C ALA A 114 5.02 -13.36 7.24
N GLY A 115 5.81 -14.02 6.38
CA GLY A 115 7.24 -14.15 6.56
C GLY A 115 7.64 -15.43 7.29
N GLU A 116 8.94 -15.68 7.35
CA GLU A 116 9.53 -16.79 8.09
C GLU A 116 10.70 -16.26 8.92
N GLU A 117 10.89 -16.83 10.10
CA GLU A 117 11.97 -16.43 11.00
C GLU A 117 13.34 -16.46 10.30
N GLY A 118 14.11 -15.40 10.47
CA GLY A 118 15.45 -15.30 9.90
C GLY A 118 15.50 -14.99 8.40
N LYS A 119 14.39 -15.02 7.65
CA LYS A 119 14.37 -14.76 6.21
C LYS A 119 13.85 -13.35 5.87
N HIS A 120 14.49 -12.72 4.88
CA HIS A 120 14.00 -11.46 4.31
C HIS A 120 12.96 -11.74 3.23
N TYR A 121 12.10 -10.77 2.95
CA TYR A 121 11.34 -10.76 1.71
C TYR A 121 12.28 -10.79 0.47
N PRO A 122 11.93 -11.49 -0.63
CA PRO A 122 10.76 -12.36 -0.78
C PRO A 122 10.96 -13.77 -0.22
N ASN A 123 12.19 -14.19 0.08
CA ASN A 123 12.53 -15.57 0.43
C ASN A 123 11.83 -16.13 1.68
N GLY A 124 11.36 -15.27 2.59
CA GLY A 124 10.57 -15.67 3.75
C GLY A 124 9.06 -15.73 3.50
N TYR A 125 8.59 -15.37 2.31
CA TYR A 125 7.17 -15.26 2.00
C TYR A 125 6.81 -16.27 0.91
N ARG A 126 5.73 -17.02 1.12
CA ARG A 126 5.18 -17.98 0.16
C ARG A 126 4.43 -17.28 -0.97
N ILE A 127 5.17 -16.51 -1.75
CA ILE A 127 4.68 -15.76 -2.90
C ILE A 127 5.67 -15.87 -4.07
N GLU A 128 5.23 -15.53 -5.26
CA GLU A 128 6.04 -15.40 -6.46
C GLU A 128 6.33 -13.92 -6.73
N HIS A 129 7.49 -13.42 -6.27
CA HIS A 129 7.89 -12.04 -6.57
C HIS A 129 8.18 -11.88 -8.07
N PRO A 130 7.49 -10.98 -8.80
CA PRO A 130 7.73 -10.80 -10.23
C PRO A 130 9.12 -10.21 -10.50
N GLU A 131 9.84 -10.73 -11.49
CA GLU A 131 11.18 -10.23 -11.84
C GLU A 131 11.18 -8.73 -12.21
N ASP A 132 10.15 -8.29 -12.94
CA ASP A 132 9.95 -6.89 -13.34
C ASP A 132 9.27 -6.04 -12.26
N GLY A 133 8.92 -6.63 -11.11
CA GLY A 133 8.14 -6.02 -10.05
C GLY A 133 6.63 -6.00 -10.32
N PHE A 134 5.86 -5.71 -9.27
CA PHE A 134 4.40 -5.63 -9.34
C PHE A 134 3.92 -4.45 -10.21
N ASP A 135 2.81 -4.65 -10.91
CA ASP A 135 2.11 -3.58 -11.63
C ASP A 135 1.30 -2.70 -10.65
N VAL A 136 0.73 -3.33 -9.63
CA VAL A 136 -0.13 -2.69 -8.63
C VAL A 136 0.26 -3.17 -7.23
N ILE A 137 0.34 -2.24 -6.28
CA ILE A 137 0.49 -2.54 -4.85
C ILE A 137 -0.62 -1.82 -4.08
N ILE A 138 -1.44 -2.60 -3.38
CA ILE A 138 -2.52 -2.10 -2.52
C ILE A 138 -2.16 -2.43 -1.07
N HIS A 139 -2.08 -1.41 -0.22
CA HIS A 139 -1.92 -1.60 1.21
C HIS A 139 -3.28 -1.45 1.90
N VAL A 140 -3.59 -2.34 2.84
CA VAL A 140 -4.84 -2.30 3.60
C VAL A 140 -4.52 -2.23 5.08
N GLY A 141 -5.16 -1.29 5.78
CA GLY A 141 -5.10 -1.14 7.23
C GLY A 141 -6.48 -1.04 7.86
N VAL A 142 -6.55 -1.30 9.17
CA VAL A 142 -7.77 -1.04 9.94
C VAL A 142 -7.86 0.45 10.28
N GLY A 143 -9.00 1.06 9.99
CA GLY A 143 -9.29 2.46 10.25
C GLY A 143 -10.38 2.66 11.30
N LYS A 144 -11.03 3.83 11.22
CA LYS A 144 -12.19 4.16 12.06
C LYS A 144 -13.45 3.43 11.54
N THR A 145 -14.47 3.39 12.38
CA THR A 145 -15.83 2.95 12.00
C THR A 145 -16.41 3.80 10.86
N GLY A 146 -17.41 3.27 10.17
CA GLY A 146 -18.13 3.89 9.07
C GLY A 146 -17.75 3.31 7.71
N ALA A 147 -17.27 4.16 6.81
CA ALA A 147 -16.99 3.80 5.43
C ALA A 147 -15.59 3.20 5.24
N LEU A 148 -15.43 2.40 4.17
CA LEU A 148 -14.13 2.11 3.58
C LEU A 148 -13.52 3.42 3.06
N ARG A 149 -12.27 3.70 3.41
CA ARG A 149 -11.59 4.94 3.00
C ARG A 149 -10.47 4.63 2.02
N VAL A 150 -10.45 5.35 0.91
CA VAL A 150 -9.38 5.28 -0.08
C VAL A 150 -8.46 6.48 0.13
N GLU A 151 -7.24 6.22 0.59
CA GLU A 151 -6.28 7.26 0.96
C GLU A 151 -5.55 7.82 -0.26
N THR A 152 -5.27 9.13 -0.22
CA THR A 152 -4.62 9.85 -1.33
C THR A 152 -3.28 10.48 -0.98
N LEU A 153 -2.97 10.59 0.32
CA LEU A 153 -1.83 11.32 0.85
C LEU A 153 -1.15 10.50 1.95
N GLY A 154 0.18 10.41 1.90
CA GLY A 154 1.03 9.88 2.97
C GLY A 154 2.03 10.95 3.42
N HIS A 155 2.55 10.82 4.64
CA HIS A 155 3.37 11.88 5.26
C HIS A 155 4.76 11.38 5.65
N LYS A 156 5.77 12.25 5.61
CA LYS A 156 7.14 11.90 5.94
C LYS A 156 7.40 11.79 7.44
N VAL A 157 6.65 12.54 8.24
CA VAL A 157 6.91 12.78 9.66
C VAL A 157 5.62 12.89 10.47
N GLY A 158 5.75 12.96 11.80
CA GLY A 158 4.63 13.09 12.73
C GLY A 158 4.16 11.75 13.31
N TYR A 159 4.99 10.71 13.25
CA TYR A 159 4.67 9.38 13.76
C TYR A 159 4.91 9.29 15.28
N LYS A 160 3.83 9.31 16.06
CA LYS A 160 3.85 9.50 17.52
C LYS A 160 3.39 8.28 18.32
N HIS A 161 3.33 7.12 17.71
CA HIS A 161 2.82 5.93 18.36
C HIS A 161 3.85 4.84 18.28
N GLU A 162 3.94 4.07 19.36
CA GLU A 162 4.74 2.86 19.40
C GLU A 162 4.11 1.78 18.51
N ASP A 163 4.98 0.98 17.92
CA ASP A 163 4.59 -0.19 17.13
C ASP A 163 4.36 -1.43 18.00
N ALA A 164 4.19 -2.59 17.39
CA ALA A 164 3.85 -3.82 18.11
C ALA A 164 5.02 -4.40 18.94
N ARG A 165 6.22 -3.83 18.83
CA ARG A 165 7.39 -4.09 19.68
C ARG A 165 7.66 -2.99 20.70
N GLU A 166 6.74 -2.03 20.82
CA GLU A 166 6.89 -0.84 21.65
C GLU A 166 7.96 0.13 21.11
N ASP A 167 8.40 -0.06 19.86
CA ASP A 167 9.39 0.80 19.21
C ASP A 167 8.71 2.03 18.58
N LEU A 168 9.37 3.18 18.67
CA LEU A 168 8.93 4.41 18.01
C LEU A 168 9.53 4.50 16.60
N ALA A 169 8.84 5.23 15.71
CA ALA A 169 9.39 5.54 14.40
C ALA A 169 10.78 6.22 14.51
N PRO A 170 11.66 6.03 13.52
CA PRO A 170 13.01 6.59 13.54
C PRO A 170 13.01 8.10 13.77
N GLU A 171 14.02 8.57 14.48
CA GLU A 171 14.24 10.00 14.67
C GLU A 171 14.67 10.65 13.35
N VAL A 172 14.08 11.80 13.02
CA VAL A 172 14.46 12.59 11.86
C VAL A 172 15.24 13.81 12.32
N ILE A 173 16.50 13.89 11.91
CA ILE A 173 17.33 15.06 12.18
C ILE A 173 16.78 16.24 11.37
N GLN A 174 16.40 17.32 12.04
CA GLN A 174 15.65 18.45 11.44
C GLN A 174 16.38 19.14 10.27
N ALA A 175 17.72 19.06 10.23
CA ALA A 175 18.52 19.50 9.08
C ALA A 175 18.18 18.75 7.78
N ASN A 176 17.72 17.50 7.87
CA ASN A 176 17.29 16.68 6.74
C ASN A 176 15.90 17.07 6.21
N ILE A 177 15.14 17.86 6.98
CA ILE A 177 13.85 18.42 6.55
C ILE A 177 14.05 19.79 5.88
N ALA A 178 14.91 20.65 6.44
CA ALA A 178 15.15 22.00 5.90
C ALA A 178 15.81 22.02 4.50
N ALA A 179 16.55 20.97 4.12
CA ALA A 179 17.09 20.84 2.77
C ALA A 179 16.00 20.62 1.68
N ASP A 180 14.79 20.21 2.07
CA ASP A 180 13.63 19.98 1.19
C ASP A 180 12.94 21.29 0.77
N SER A 181 13.08 22.38 1.57
CA SER A 181 12.52 23.70 1.21
C SER A 181 13.46 24.56 0.35
N ASP A 182 14.78 24.37 0.45
CA ASP A 182 15.77 25.24 -0.21
C ASP A 182 16.37 24.66 -1.50
N THR A 183 16.25 23.35 -1.75
CA THR A 183 16.74 22.78 -3.00
C THR A 183 15.68 22.88 -4.08
N ASN A 184 15.71 24.02 -4.78
CA ASN A 184 15.18 24.17 -6.13
C ASN A 184 15.42 22.88 -6.93
N GLY A 185 14.37 22.07 -7.08
CA GLY A 185 14.28 21.07 -8.11
C GLY A 185 14.46 21.79 -9.44
N LYS A 186 15.67 21.77 -9.99
CA LYS A 186 15.90 22.23 -11.37
C LYS A 186 15.19 21.24 -12.29
N GLY A 187 13.92 21.54 -12.53
CA GLY A 187 12.92 20.75 -13.22
C GLY A 187 11.51 21.18 -12.78
N LEU A 188 11.29 22.49 -12.68
CA LEU A 188 10.01 23.11 -12.30
C LEU A 188 9.32 23.66 -13.56
N SER A 189 8.20 23.04 -13.91
CA SER A 189 7.04 23.61 -14.60
C SER A 189 5.88 22.64 -14.30
N ASP A 190 4.75 22.96 -13.69
CA ASP A 190 4.17 24.23 -13.26
C ASP A 190 3.32 23.95 -11.99
N ASP A 191 3.21 24.97 -11.13
CA ASP A 191 2.05 25.25 -10.26
C ASP A 191 1.95 24.72 -8.80
N TYR A 192 3.06 24.38 -8.11
CA TYR A 192 3.02 24.11 -6.65
C TYR A 192 4.22 24.66 -5.84
N SER A 193 4.89 25.70 -6.31
CA SER A 193 6.19 26.15 -5.76
C SER A 193 6.13 27.04 -4.50
N GLN A 194 5.11 26.96 -3.64
CA GLN A 194 5.04 27.79 -2.42
C GLN A 194 4.37 27.08 -1.23
N ILE A 195 5.01 26.03 -0.71
CA ILE A 195 4.82 25.68 0.71
C ILE A 195 6.13 26.02 1.42
N GLU A 196 6.21 27.23 1.96
CA GLU A 196 7.28 27.60 2.89
C GLU A 196 7.23 26.67 4.11
N TYR A 197 8.38 26.11 4.50
CA TYR A 197 8.52 25.34 5.73
C TYR A 197 8.16 26.22 6.92
N ASP A 198 6.99 25.98 7.53
CA ASP A 198 6.55 26.68 8.73
C ASP A 198 7.11 25.99 10.00
N PRO A 199 8.03 26.64 10.75
CA PRO A 199 8.58 26.08 11.99
C PRO A 199 7.52 25.80 13.07
N SER A 200 6.32 26.39 12.96
CA SER A 200 5.23 26.17 13.91
C SER A 200 4.55 24.80 13.73
N VAL A 201 4.48 24.29 12.49
CA VAL A 201 3.97 22.93 12.17
C VAL A 201 4.88 21.87 12.77
N ALA A 202 6.20 22.11 12.77
CA ALA A 202 7.17 21.19 13.37
C ALA A 202 6.88 20.91 14.85
N ASN A 203 6.44 21.91 15.63
CA ASN A 203 6.12 21.75 17.05
C ASN A 203 4.89 20.85 17.28
N GLU A 204 3.87 20.93 16.42
CA GLU A 204 2.71 20.04 16.48
C GLU A 204 3.04 18.62 16.06
N GLU A 205 4.15 18.38 15.35
CA GLU A 205 4.59 17.05 14.91
C GLU A 205 5.64 16.40 15.83
N LEU A 206 6.19 17.12 16.80
CA LEU A 206 7.12 16.56 17.78
C LEU A 206 6.44 15.50 18.67
N PHE A 207 7.19 14.44 18.97
CA PHE A 207 6.83 13.48 20.01
C PHE A 207 7.07 14.08 21.41
N LYS A 208 6.64 13.38 22.46
CA LYS A 208 6.70 13.86 23.86
C LYS A 208 8.12 14.16 24.34
N ASP A 209 9.13 13.55 23.71
CA ASP A 209 10.55 13.76 23.96
C ASP A 209 11.14 14.96 23.18
N GLY A 210 10.30 15.71 22.46
CA GLY A 210 10.71 16.85 21.64
C GLY A 210 11.35 16.44 20.31
N LYS A 211 11.28 15.17 19.91
CA LYS A 211 11.89 14.67 18.69
C LYS A 211 10.87 14.53 17.56
N LEU A 212 11.28 14.89 16.34
CA LEU A 212 10.52 14.60 15.14
C LEU A 212 10.80 13.16 14.70
N ARG A 213 9.76 12.42 14.32
CA ARG A 213 9.87 11.00 14.00
C ARG A 213 9.21 10.66 12.68
N GLY A 214 9.84 9.77 11.90
CA GLY A 214 9.43 9.38 10.56
C GLY A 214 10.58 8.97 9.66
N PHE A 215 10.56 9.43 8.42
CA PHE A 215 11.51 9.05 7.38
C PHE A 215 12.69 10.03 7.31
N GLY A 216 13.86 9.57 7.76
CA GLY A 216 15.13 10.28 7.70
C GLY A 216 16.06 9.71 6.62
N GLU A 217 17.19 9.13 7.06
CA GLU A 217 18.22 8.60 6.16
C GLU A 217 17.66 7.56 5.16
N GLY A 218 17.98 7.76 3.88
CA GLY A 218 17.48 6.97 2.75
C GLY A 218 16.23 7.56 2.07
N TYR A 219 15.56 8.53 2.70
CA TYR A 219 14.33 9.17 2.23
C TYR A 219 14.42 10.71 2.21
N GLU A 220 15.63 11.26 2.26
CA GLU A 220 15.88 12.70 2.31
C GLU A 220 15.30 13.43 1.09
N ALA A 221 15.41 12.80 -0.09
CA ALA A 221 15.03 13.38 -1.39
C ALA A 221 13.52 13.34 -1.73
N PHE A 222 12.66 12.96 -0.78
CA PHE A 222 11.20 12.93 -0.94
C PHE A 222 10.57 14.04 -0.11
N HIS A 223 9.41 14.51 -0.56
CA HIS A 223 8.71 15.63 0.07
C HIS A 223 8.12 15.23 1.42
N LEU A 224 7.77 16.23 2.25
CA LEU A 224 7.01 16.02 3.47
C LEU A 224 5.69 15.27 3.26
N GLU A 225 5.09 15.41 2.07
CA GLU A 225 3.89 14.70 1.68
C GLU A 225 4.05 14.11 0.28
N GLU A 226 3.64 12.86 0.11
CA GLU A 226 3.59 12.23 -1.22
C GLU A 226 2.14 11.80 -1.51
N ARG A 227 1.71 11.99 -2.76
CA ARG A 227 0.35 11.66 -3.22
C ARG A 227 0.36 10.47 -4.17
N THR A 228 -0.69 9.66 -4.10
CA THR A 228 -0.90 8.63 -5.13
C THR A 228 -1.19 9.28 -6.49
N THR A 229 -0.70 8.68 -7.57
CA THR A 229 -1.06 9.06 -8.94
C THR A 229 -2.35 8.39 -9.42
N VAL A 230 -2.97 7.55 -8.59
CA VAL A 230 -4.23 6.88 -8.88
C VAL A 230 -5.37 7.90 -8.83
N ASN A 231 -6.29 7.84 -9.81
CA ASN A 231 -7.51 8.64 -9.80
C ASN A 231 -8.52 8.08 -8.78
N VAL A 232 -8.31 8.42 -7.51
CA VAL A 232 -9.16 7.98 -6.40
C VAL A 232 -10.62 8.43 -6.54
N PRO A 233 -10.95 9.67 -6.96
CA PRO A 233 -12.33 10.07 -7.21
C PRO A 233 -13.08 9.11 -8.16
N ASP A 234 -12.46 8.71 -9.27
CA ASP A 234 -13.07 7.77 -10.23
C ASP A 234 -13.28 6.38 -9.60
N ILE A 235 -12.32 5.86 -8.82
CA ILE A 235 -12.49 4.58 -8.10
C ILE A 235 -13.67 4.65 -7.13
N VAL A 236 -13.75 5.71 -6.33
CA VAL A 236 -14.82 5.89 -5.34
C VAL A 236 -16.18 6.00 -6.04
N GLU A 237 -16.26 6.73 -7.14
CA GLU A 237 -17.49 6.86 -7.92
C GLU A 237 -17.94 5.52 -8.52
N ARG A 238 -17.02 4.73 -9.10
CA ARG A 238 -17.34 3.40 -9.63
C ARG A 238 -17.85 2.45 -8.56
N LEU A 239 -17.20 2.40 -7.41
CA LEU A 239 -17.64 1.56 -6.28
C LEU A 239 -19.02 1.98 -5.76
N LYS A 240 -19.30 3.29 -5.72
CA LYS A 240 -20.63 3.82 -5.38
C LYS A 240 -21.70 3.32 -6.35
N GLN A 241 -21.42 3.40 -7.65
CA GLN A 241 -22.32 2.93 -8.71
C GLN A 241 -22.53 1.40 -8.66
N GLN A 242 -21.54 0.64 -8.18
CA GLN A 242 -21.65 -0.81 -7.97
C GLN A 242 -22.35 -1.21 -6.65
N GLY A 243 -22.89 -0.26 -5.88
CA GLY A 243 -23.73 -0.56 -4.72
C GLY A 243 -23.07 -0.31 -3.36
N MET A 244 -21.83 0.18 -3.30
CA MET A 244 -21.26 0.60 -2.01
C MET A 244 -21.91 1.87 -1.46
N GLY A 245 -22.46 2.74 -2.32
CA GLY A 245 -23.12 3.98 -1.90
C GLY A 245 -22.31 4.81 -0.89
N GLY A 246 -22.93 5.20 0.22
CA GLY A 246 -22.28 5.98 1.28
C GLY A 246 -21.15 5.28 2.03
N ASN A 247 -20.93 3.98 1.77
CA ASN A 247 -19.97 3.17 2.51
C ASN A 247 -18.55 3.19 1.93
N VAL A 248 -18.28 4.07 0.96
CA VAL A 248 -16.93 4.32 0.45
C VAL A 248 -16.68 5.82 0.26
N CYS A 249 -15.49 6.29 0.65
CA CYS A 249 -15.08 7.67 0.47
C CYS A 249 -13.58 7.83 0.26
N GLN A 250 -13.16 8.97 -0.29
CA GLN A 250 -11.77 9.39 -0.30
C GLN A 250 -11.35 9.90 1.09
N SER A 251 -10.07 9.76 1.41
CA SER A 251 -9.42 10.33 2.58
C SER A 251 -8.02 10.86 2.23
N GLU A 252 -7.58 11.89 2.95
CA GLU A 252 -6.24 12.48 2.84
C GLU A 252 -5.42 12.29 4.13
N ASN A 253 -5.91 11.47 5.06
CA ASN A 253 -5.26 11.29 6.36
C ASN A 253 -5.32 9.83 6.80
N ALA A 254 -4.21 9.12 6.58
CA ALA A 254 -4.06 7.73 6.96
C ALA A 254 -3.67 7.52 8.44
N GLY A 255 -3.73 8.57 9.28
CA GLY A 255 -3.68 8.46 10.73
C GLY A 255 -2.30 8.55 11.40
N ARG A 256 -1.25 8.98 10.66
CA ARG A 256 0.13 9.18 11.20
C ARG A 256 0.64 8.02 12.08
N TYR A 257 0.32 6.80 11.66
CA TYR A 257 0.78 5.55 12.28
C TYR A 257 1.32 4.59 11.21
N LEU A 258 1.42 3.27 11.46
CA LEU A 258 1.99 2.33 10.47
C LEU A 258 1.20 2.26 9.15
N CYS A 259 -0.11 2.58 9.18
CA CYS A 259 -0.93 2.72 7.96
C CYS A 259 -0.41 3.84 7.05
N ASP A 260 -0.19 5.03 7.60
CA ASP A 260 0.39 6.16 6.87
C ASP A 260 1.85 5.90 6.51
N PHE A 261 2.60 5.26 7.41
CA PHE A 261 4.02 4.94 7.24
C PHE A 261 4.26 4.00 6.04
N ILE A 262 3.55 2.87 5.96
CA ILE A 262 3.67 1.95 4.82
C ILE A 262 3.25 2.62 3.51
N PHE A 263 2.21 3.46 3.56
CA PHE A 263 1.73 4.16 2.37
C PHE A 263 2.76 5.15 1.85
N TYR A 264 3.26 6.04 2.72
CA TYR A 264 4.31 7.00 2.36
C TYR A 264 5.57 6.30 1.85
N CYS A 265 6.02 5.25 2.55
CA CYS A 265 7.17 4.44 2.14
C CYS A 265 6.97 3.91 0.71
N SER A 266 5.81 3.32 0.42
CA SER A 266 5.50 2.71 -0.87
C SER A 266 5.37 3.74 -2.00
N LEU A 267 4.81 4.92 -1.72
CA LEU A 267 4.78 6.05 -2.66
C LEU A 267 6.20 6.53 -3.00
N CYS A 268 7.06 6.67 -1.99
CA CYS A 268 8.47 7.04 -2.18
C CYS A 268 9.21 6.00 -3.03
N GLU A 269 9.03 4.71 -2.74
CA GLU A 269 9.66 3.64 -3.51
C GLU A 269 9.18 3.65 -4.97
N ALA A 270 7.88 3.79 -5.23
CA ALA A 270 7.36 3.90 -6.60
C ALA A 270 7.94 5.10 -7.36
N LYS A 271 8.07 6.26 -6.68
CA LYS A 271 8.69 7.46 -7.25
C LYS A 271 10.20 7.25 -7.50
N ARG A 272 10.90 6.54 -6.62
CA ARG A 272 12.30 6.15 -6.79
C ARG A 272 12.49 5.28 -8.03
N ARG A 273 11.64 4.27 -8.21
CA ARG A 273 11.62 3.40 -9.40
C ARG A 273 11.42 4.19 -10.69
N SER A 274 10.46 5.12 -10.68
CA SER A 274 10.22 6.02 -11.81
C SER A 274 11.46 6.83 -12.19
N LYS A 275 12.16 7.41 -11.20
CA LYS A 275 13.39 8.21 -11.43
C LYS A 275 14.55 7.35 -11.97
N GLN A 276 14.57 6.06 -11.64
CA GLN A 276 15.55 5.10 -12.14
C GLN A 276 15.25 4.59 -13.56
N GLY A 277 14.13 5.01 -14.17
CA GLY A 277 13.74 4.57 -15.52
C GLY A 277 13.28 3.10 -15.56
N VAL A 278 12.92 2.54 -14.41
CA VAL A 278 12.40 1.17 -14.30
C VAL A 278 10.91 1.19 -14.00
N LYS A 279 10.22 0.08 -14.29
CA LYS A 279 8.79 -0.08 -14.00
C LYS A 279 8.50 0.29 -12.53
N LYS A 280 7.48 1.15 -12.35
CA LYS A 280 6.91 1.51 -11.06
C LYS A 280 5.53 0.87 -10.91
N ALA A 281 5.15 0.54 -9.68
CA ALA A 281 3.80 0.11 -9.37
C ALA A 281 2.85 1.31 -9.23
N SER A 282 1.58 1.13 -9.57
CA SER A 282 0.50 1.97 -9.03
C SER A 282 0.27 1.60 -7.56
N VAL A 283 0.38 2.60 -6.67
CA VAL A 283 0.29 2.41 -5.22
C VAL A 283 -0.98 3.02 -4.68
N LEU A 284 -1.72 2.27 -3.87
CA LEU A 284 -2.92 2.75 -3.17
C LEU A 284 -2.94 2.24 -1.73
N PHE A 285 -3.54 3.00 -0.83
CA PHE A 285 -3.83 2.55 0.53
C PHE A 285 -5.33 2.63 0.82
N LEU A 286 -5.85 1.62 1.52
CA LEU A 286 -7.26 1.51 1.91
C LEU A 286 -7.37 1.30 3.42
N HIS A 287 -8.25 2.06 4.07
CA HIS A 287 -8.72 1.74 5.42
C HIS A 287 -10.05 0.98 5.35
N VAL A 288 -10.08 -0.21 5.96
CA VAL A 288 -11.32 -0.94 6.25
C VAL A 288 -11.77 -0.64 7.68
N PRO A 289 -13.09 -0.61 7.96
CA PRO A 289 -13.56 -0.43 9.33
C PRO A 289 -13.22 -1.66 10.20
N PRO A 290 -13.33 -1.54 11.54
CA PRO A 290 -13.21 -2.67 12.44
C PRO A 290 -14.23 -3.79 12.15
N ILE A 291 -13.90 -5.04 12.53
CA ILE A 291 -14.80 -6.19 12.40
C ILE A 291 -16.15 -5.89 13.08
N ASP A 292 -17.23 -6.33 12.44
CA ASP A 292 -18.62 -6.17 12.90
C ASP A 292 -19.04 -4.72 13.14
N LYS A 293 -18.37 -3.76 12.50
CA LYS A 293 -18.73 -2.34 12.52
C LYS A 293 -18.94 -1.84 11.08
N ASP A 294 -20.19 -1.50 10.79
CA ASP A 294 -20.65 -0.79 9.57
C ASP A 294 -20.54 -1.56 8.25
N LEU A 295 -19.39 -2.18 7.96
CA LEU A 295 -19.17 -3.02 6.79
C LEU A 295 -18.67 -4.40 7.19
N SER A 296 -19.22 -5.43 6.54
CA SER A 296 -18.74 -6.79 6.72
C SER A 296 -17.36 -6.99 6.06
N THR A 297 -16.62 -7.97 6.56
CA THR A 297 -15.33 -8.38 5.98
C THR A 297 -15.50 -8.79 4.51
N GLU A 298 -16.59 -9.45 4.15
CA GLU A 298 -16.91 -9.86 2.77
C GLU A 298 -17.13 -8.64 1.87
N SER A 299 -17.85 -7.62 2.37
CA SER A 299 -18.05 -6.37 1.64
C SER A 299 -16.72 -5.64 1.41
N CYS A 300 -15.84 -5.61 2.42
CA CYS A 300 -14.50 -5.05 2.27
C CYS A 300 -13.67 -5.84 1.26
N THR A 301 -13.69 -7.18 1.35
CA THR A 301 -13.00 -8.09 0.43
C THR A 301 -13.46 -7.86 -1.02
N SER A 302 -14.79 -7.76 -1.23
CA SER A 302 -15.35 -7.52 -2.55
C SER A 302 -14.95 -6.14 -3.09
N ALA A 303 -14.95 -5.10 -2.26
CA ALA A 303 -14.51 -3.77 -2.66
C ALA A 303 -13.02 -3.76 -3.06
N ILE A 304 -12.16 -4.38 -2.25
CA ILE A 304 -10.71 -4.51 -2.52
C ILE A 304 -10.47 -5.27 -3.82
N ARG A 305 -11.23 -6.34 -4.09
CA ARG A 305 -11.18 -7.08 -5.36
C ARG A 305 -11.55 -6.21 -6.56
N CYS A 306 -12.62 -5.40 -6.46
CA CYS A 306 -12.99 -4.47 -7.52
C CYS A 306 -11.91 -3.40 -7.75
N ILE A 307 -11.32 -2.86 -6.67
CA ILE A 307 -10.22 -1.88 -6.76
C ILE A 307 -9.00 -2.50 -7.45
N ALA A 308 -8.61 -3.72 -7.07
CA ALA A 308 -7.52 -4.45 -7.72
C ALA A 308 -7.76 -4.62 -9.23
N TRP A 309 -9.00 -4.95 -9.62
CA TRP A 309 -9.39 -5.00 -11.02
C TRP A 309 -9.24 -3.65 -11.72
N TYR A 310 -9.81 -2.57 -11.16
CA TYR A 310 -9.73 -1.23 -11.76
C TYR A 310 -8.30 -0.77 -11.97
N LEU A 311 -7.44 -0.96 -10.97
CA LEU A 311 -6.04 -0.58 -11.04
C LEU A 311 -5.27 -1.40 -12.07
N ALA A 312 -5.55 -2.70 -12.18
CA ALA A 312 -4.90 -3.57 -13.16
C ALA A 312 -5.36 -3.28 -14.59
N THR A 313 -6.67 -3.06 -14.81
CA THR A 313 -7.21 -2.67 -16.12
C THR A 313 -6.59 -1.37 -16.62
N ALA A 314 -6.35 -0.39 -15.73
CA ALA A 314 -5.67 0.85 -16.08
C ALA A 314 -4.21 0.66 -16.55
N GLN A 315 -3.57 -0.49 -16.30
CA GLN A 315 -2.21 -0.81 -16.80
C GLN A 315 -2.21 -1.41 -18.22
N THR A 316 -3.39 -1.71 -18.76
CA THR A 316 -3.56 -2.28 -20.10
C THR A 316 -3.90 -1.23 -21.16
N SER A 317 -4.30 -0.03 -20.72
CA SER A 317 -4.67 1.11 -21.54
C SER A 317 -3.49 1.93 -22.04
#